data_AF-A0AAW1I010-F1
#
_entry.id   AF-A0AAW1I010-F1
#
_cell.length_a   1.000
_cell.length_b   1.000
_cell.length_c   1.000
_cell.angle_alpha   90.00
_cell.angle_beta   90.00
_cell.angle_gamma   90.00
#
_symmetry.space_group_name_H-M   'P 1'
#
loop_
_entity.id
_entity.type
_entity.pdbx_description
1 polymer ?
#
loop_
_entity_poly.entity_id
_entity_poly.type
_entity_poly.pdbx_seq_one_letter_code
_entity_poly.pdbx_strand_id
1 'polypeptide(L)'
;MAAVWLDIHYKGKDFDYPIYDVDLIQILDLIDELGNVAMTQGLLVPNVYDLFYKTKQGNKMYIRSDMDLLGMFVNLEGLTTIEVWMEDTINPIKEFEIVAELRRVREENELRKLMEEDKGSRLEREREAENAQPLVSEIPSGDLVDNELAYVRVYESQEVQAEASSTPQTQTQPTPSHQHT
;
A
#
# COMPACT_ATOMS: atom_id res chain seq x y z
N MET A 1 -4.84 -29.55 -1.59
CA MET A 1 -3.74 -30.53 -1.69
C MET A 1 -2.83 -30.36 -0.48
N ALA A 2 -1.94 -31.30 -0.18
CA ALA A 2 -0.91 -31.10 0.84
C ALA A 2 0.14 -30.11 0.29
N ALA A 3 0.68 -29.24 1.15
CA ALA A 3 1.74 -28.32 0.75
C ALA A 3 3.01 -29.11 0.34
N VAL A 4 3.70 -28.62 -0.69
CA VAL A 4 5.00 -29.12 -1.13
C VAL A 4 6.07 -28.16 -0.65
N TRP A 5 7.18 -28.69 -0.12
CA TRP A 5 8.32 -27.90 0.30
C TRP A 5 9.42 -27.99 -0.75
N LEU A 6 10.00 -26.86 -1.14
CA LEU A 6 11.27 -26.86 -1.85
C LEU A 6 12.39 -26.72 -0.81
N ASP A 7 13.28 -27.70 -0.74
CA ASP A 7 14.53 -27.62 0.01
C ASP A 7 15.60 -27.05 -0.93
N ILE A 8 15.97 -25.79 -0.72
CA ILE A 8 16.83 -25.05 -1.66
C ILE A 8 18.27 -25.02 -1.17
N HIS A 9 19.13 -25.70 -1.93
CA HIS A 9 20.56 -25.80 -1.67
C HIS A 9 21.34 -24.68 -2.38
N TYR A 10 22.05 -23.86 -1.62
CA TYR A 10 22.91 -22.79 -2.12
C TYR A 10 24.23 -22.69 -1.33
N LYS A 11 25.37 -22.93 -2.01
CA LYS A 11 26.73 -22.81 -1.44
C LYS A 11 26.93 -23.54 -0.09
N GLY A 12 26.33 -24.72 0.05
CA GLY A 12 26.43 -25.54 1.26
C GLY A 12 25.56 -25.05 2.42
N LYS A 13 24.59 -24.18 2.14
CA LYS A 13 23.52 -23.79 3.04
C LYS A 13 22.18 -24.11 2.39
N ASP A 14 21.20 -24.38 3.23
CA ASP A 14 19.88 -24.82 2.80
C ASP A 14 18.82 -23.88 3.39
N PHE A 15 17.71 -23.70 2.67
CA PHE A 15 16.55 -22.96 3.16
C PHE A 15 15.27 -23.49 2.52
N ASP A 16 14.17 -23.42 3.27
CA ASP A 16 12.90 -24.00 2.88
C ASP A 16 11.99 -22.97 2.20
N TYR A 17 11.33 -23.36 1.11
CA TYR A 17 10.29 -22.56 0.46
C TYR A 17 8.97 -23.35 0.34
N PRO A 18 7.90 -22.96 1.06
CA PRO A 18 6.62 -23.65 1.00
C PRO A 18 5.82 -23.28 -0.25
N ILE A 19 5.27 -24.29 -0.93
CA ILE A 19 4.31 -24.17 -2.03
C ILE A 19 2.98 -24.72 -1.55
N TYR A 20 2.01 -23.83 -1.38
CA TYR A 20 0.67 -24.18 -0.92
C TYR A 20 -0.21 -24.78 -2.01
N ASP A 21 -0.01 -24.34 -3.26
CA ASP A 21 -0.75 -24.81 -4.42
C ASP A 21 0.19 -24.92 -5.63
N VAL A 22 0.46 -26.18 -6.03
CA VAL A 22 1.34 -26.50 -7.15
C VAL A 22 0.74 -26.14 -8.50
N ASP A 23 -0.59 -25.99 -8.58
CA ASP A 23 -1.29 -25.64 -9.82
C ASP A 23 -1.31 -24.13 -10.07
N LEU A 24 -1.10 -23.33 -9.01
CA LEU A 24 -1.15 -21.86 -9.07
C LEU A 24 0.22 -21.20 -9.05
N ILE A 25 1.27 -21.90 -8.58
CA ILE A 25 2.61 -21.33 -8.52
C ILE A 25 3.16 -21.04 -9.92
N GLN A 26 3.64 -19.82 -10.12
CA GLN A 26 4.31 -19.40 -11.35
C GLN A 26 5.80 -19.16 -11.10
N ILE A 27 6.60 -19.28 -12.15
CA ILE A 27 8.05 -19.06 -12.08
C ILE A 27 8.40 -17.64 -11.64
N LEU A 28 7.58 -16.65 -12.05
CA LEU A 28 7.77 -15.25 -11.67
C LEU A 28 7.57 -15.06 -10.17
N ASP A 29 6.52 -15.65 -9.59
CA ASP A 29 6.25 -15.58 -8.16
C ASP A 29 7.35 -16.27 -7.36
N LEU A 30 7.78 -17.46 -7.83
CA LEU A 30 8.90 -18.19 -7.23
C LEU A 30 10.17 -17.34 -7.18
N ILE A 31 10.51 -16.64 -8.28
CA ILE A 31 11.69 -15.77 -8.34
C ILE A 31 11.52 -14.51 -7.48
N ASP A 32 10.32 -13.91 -7.47
CA ASP A 32 10.03 -12.71 -6.66
C ASP A 32 10.16 -13.01 -5.15
N GLU A 33 9.72 -14.20 -4.72
CA GLU A 33 9.66 -14.53 -3.29
C GLU A 33 10.94 -15.19 -2.76
N LEU A 34 11.67 -15.95 -3.57
CA LEU A 34 12.81 -16.75 -3.09
C LEU A 34 13.84 -15.94 -2.30
N GLY A 35 14.18 -14.76 -2.81
CA GLY A 35 15.16 -13.87 -2.18
C GLY A 35 14.69 -13.40 -0.80
N ASN A 36 13.42 -13.07 -0.67
CA ASN A 36 12.83 -12.64 0.60
C ASN A 36 12.80 -13.79 1.59
N VAL A 37 12.42 -14.99 1.15
CA VAL A 37 12.37 -16.20 1.98
C VAL A 37 13.76 -16.64 2.43
N ALA A 38 14.77 -16.55 1.56
CA ALA A 38 16.15 -16.80 1.94
C ALA A 38 16.62 -15.79 3.00
N MET A 39 16.31 -14.51 2.81
CA MET A 39 16.70 -13.46 3.75
C MET A 39 16.04 -13.62 5.13
N THR A 40 14.77 -14.00 5.19
CA THR A 40 14.09 -14.26 6.48
C THR A 40 14.69 -15.44 7.23
N GLN A 41 15.30 -16.38 6.51
CA GLN A 41 16.05 -17.52 7.07
C GLN A 41 17.56 -17.24 7.26
N GLY A 42 18.00 -15.99 7.08
CA GLY A 42 19.38 -15.57 7.33
C GLY A 42 20.36 -15.91 6.21
N LEU A 43 19.87 -16.18 5.00
CA LEU A 43 20.67 -16.44 3.81
C LEU A 43 20.56 -15.28 2.81
N LEU A 44 21.71 -14.78 2.36
CA LEU A 44 21.77 -13.82 1.27
C LEU A 44 22.03 -14.58 -0.04
N VAL A 45 21.05 -14.56 -0.94
CA VAL A 45 21.13 -15.16 -2.28
C VAL A 45 21.45 -14.08 -3.33
N PRO A 46 22.01 -14.45 -4.49
CA PRO A 46 22.30 -13.49 -5.55
C PRO A 46 21.00 -12.94 -6.15
N ASN A 47 21.09 -11.77 -6.77
CA ASN A 47 19.94 -11.17 -7.48
C ASN A 47 19.56 -11.94 -8.75
N VAL A 48 20.49 -12.73 -9.27
CA VAL A 48 20.33 -13.51 -10.50
C VAL A 48 20.93 -14.89 -10.25
N TYR A 49 20.15 -15.93 -10.50
CA TYR A 49 20.53 -17.32 -10.28
C TYR A 49 19.83 -18.25 -11.27
N ASP A 50 20.41 -19.43 -11.48
CA ASP A 50 19.73 -20.56 -12.10
C ASP A 50 19.22 -21.51 -11.01
N LEU A 51 18.00 -22.04 -11.19
CA LEU A 51 17.46 -23.11 -10.37
C LEU A 51 17.46 -24.41 -11.17
N PHE A 52 17.77 -25.52 -10.50
CA PHE A 52 17.65 -26.84 -11.10
C PHE A 52 17.26 -27.90 -10.07
N TYR A 53 16.71 -29.01 -10.55
CA TYR A 53 16.45 -30.20 -9.76
C TYR A 53 17.08 -31.43 -10.42
N LYS A 54 17.09 -32.55 -9.71
CA LYS A 54 17.48 -33.85 -10.25
C LYS A 54 16.25 -34.74 -10.40
N THR A 55 16.07 -35.35 -11.56
CA THR A 55 14.99 -36.33 -11.75
C THR A 55 15.25 -37.58 -10.91
N LYS A 56 14.26 -38.48 -10.80
CA LYS A 56 14.40 -39.79 -10.15
C LYS A 56 15.53 -40.64 -10.77
N GLN A 57 15.90 -40.37 -12.03
CA GLN A 57 16.99 -41.02 -12.76
C GLN A 57 18.34 -40.29 -12.60
N GLY A 58 18.39 -39.19 -11.85
CA GLY A 58 19.60 -38.40 -11.59
C GLY A 58 19.92 -37.35 -12.65
N ASN A 59 19.04 -37.11 -13.63
CA ASN A 59 19.27 -36.10 -14.67
C ASN A 59 19.08 -34.69 -14.10
N LYS A 60 20.02 -33.78 -14.39
CA LYS A 60 19.93 -32.36 -14.01
C LYS A 60 18.98 -31.63 -14.97
N MET A 61 17.93 -30.99 -14.42
CA MET A 61 16.92 -30.25 -15.17
C MET A 61 16.80 -28.83 -14.62
N TYR A 62 16.99 -27.82 -15.49
CA TYR A 62 16.87 -26.41 -15.11
C TYR A 62 15.40 -25.96 -15.12
N ILE A 63 15.05 -25.08 -14.18
CA ILE A 63 13.72 -24.49 -14.05
C ILE A 63 13.79 -23.08 -14.62
N ARG A 64 13.37 -22.89 -15.88
CA ARG A 64 13.48 -21.61 -16.60
C ARG A 64 12.14 -21.06 -17.06
N SER A 65 11.07 -21.80 -16.86
CA SER A 65 9.72 -21.46 -17.29
C SER A 65 8.69 -22.18 -16.44
N ASP A 66 7.43 -21.77 -16.52
CA ASP A 66 6.32 -22.46 -15.87
C ASP A 66 6.21 -23.93 -16.30
N MET A 67 6.55 -24.23 -17.57
CA MET A 67 6.55 -25.60 -18.07
C MET A 67 7.62 -26.46 -17.42
N ASP A 68 8.79 -25.88 -17.12
CA ASP A 68 9.86 -26.60 -16.41
C ASP A 68 9.49 -26.82 -14.94
N LEU A 69 8.84 -25.83 -14.31
CA LEU A 69 8.34 -25.91 -12.94
C LEU A 69 7.27 -27.00 -12.81
N LEU A 70 6.29 -27.01 -13.72
CA LEU A 70 5.30 -28.09 -13.80
C LEU A 70 5.97 -29.44 -14.06
N GLY A 71 6.96 -29.47 -14.96
CA GLY A 71 7.77 -30.65 -15.24
C GLY A 71 8.45 -31.21 -13.98
N MET A 72 8.95 -30.35 -13.09
CA MET A 72 9.52 -30.76 -11.81
C MET A 72 8.49 -31.51 -10.95
N PHE A 73 7.30 -30.93 -10.75
CA PHE A 73 6.24 -31.56 -9.95
C PHE A 73 5.77 -32.89 -10.54
N VAL A 74 5.69 -32.98 -11.87
CA VAL A 74 5.33 -34.24 -12.55
C VAL A 74 6.43 -35.29 -12.37
N ASN A 75 7.70 -34.93 -12.55
CA ASN A 75 8.82 -35.89 -12.40
C ASN A 75 8.98 -36.37 -10.96
N LEU A 76 8.67 -35.51 -9.99
CA LEU A 76 8.82 -35.75 -8.55
C LEU A 76 7.47 -35.95 -7.84
N GLU A 77 6.46 -36.36 -8.59
CA GLU A 77 5.12 -36.63 -8.06
C GLU A 77 5.20 -37.61 -6.87
N GLY A 78 4.41 -37.29 -5.84
CA GLY A 78 4.32 -38.04 -4.59
C GLY A 78 5.29 -37.60 -3.51
N LEU A 79 6.23 -36.68 -3.81
CA LEU A 79 7.12 -36.11 -2.80
C LEU A 79 6.49 -34.88 -2.13
N THR A 80 6.59 -34.82 -0.81
CA THR A 80 6.21 -33.64 -0.02
C THR A 80 7.33 -32.61 0.08
N THR A 81 8.56 -33.03 -0.19
CA THR A 81 9.76 -32.19 -0.19
C THR A 81 10.55 -32.48 -1.46
N ILE A 82 10.93 -31.42 -2.17
CA ILE A 82 11.66 -31.49 -3.43
C ILE A 82 12.98 -30.74 -3.26
N GLU A 83 14.09 -31.42 -3.49
CA GLU A 83 15.42 -30.81 -3.50
C GLU A 83 15.60 -29.96 -4.77
N VAL A 84 15.96 -28.69 -4.57
CA VAL A 84 16.25 -27.73 -5.63
C VAL A 84 17.62 -27.11 -5.34
N TRP A 85 18.44 -26.93 -6.37
CA TRP A 85 19.75 -26.31 -6.24
C TRP A 85 19.76 -24.96 -6.93
N MET A 86 20.40 -24.00 -6.27
CA MET A 86 20.64 -22.66 -6.78
C MET A 86 22.11 -22.49 -7.19
N GLU A 87 22.33 -21.95 -8.38
CA GLU A 87 23.66 -21.60 -8.89
C GLU A 87 23.74 -20.12 -9.24
N ASP A 88 24.87 -19.48 -8.92
CA ASP A 88 25.15 -18.13 -9.41
C ASP A 88 25.19 -18.15 -10.94
N THR A 89 24.53 -17.19 -11.60
CA THR A 89 24.57 -17.08 -13.05
C THR A 89 24.76 -15.63 -13.48
N ILE A 90 25.49 -15.44 -14.59
CA ILE A 90 25.68 -14.14 -15.23
C ILE A 90 24.67 -13.90 -16.35
N ASN A 91 23.92 -14.94 -16.73
CA ASN A 91 22.95 -14.90 -17.81
C ASN A 91 21.55 -15.13 -17.19
N PRO A 92 20.89 -14.06 -16.70
CA PRO A 92 19.53 -14.19 -16.18
C PRO A 92 18.60 -14.79 -17.24
N ILE A 93 17.67 -15.63 -16.79
CA ILE A 93 16.49 -15.92 -17.60
C ILE A 93 15.61 -14.67 -17.69
N LYS A 94 14.79 -14.57 -18.75
CA LYS A 94 14.00 -13.35 -19.05
C LYS A 94 13.07 -12.97 -17.90
N GLU A 95 12.63 -13.96 -17.15
CA GLU A 95 11.77 -13.85 -15.98
C GLU A 95 12.40 -12.95 -14.91
N PHE A 96 13.72 -12.93 -14.73
CA PHE A 96 14.38 -11.99 -13.81
C PHE A 96 14.26 -10.53 -14.25
N GLU A 97 14.32 -10.25 -15.55
CA GLU A 97 14.14 -8.88 -16.06
C GLU A 97 12.71 -8.40 -15.79
N ILE A 98 11.73 -9.30 -15.96
CA ILE A 98 10.32 -9.02 -15.67
C ILE A 98 10.12 -8.78 -14.17
N VAL A 99 10.63 -9.66 -13.30
CA VAL A 99 10.52 -9.50 -11.85
C VAL A 99 11.19 -8.20 -11.37
N ALA A 100 12.37 -7.88 -11.89
CA ALA A 100 13.05 -6.63 -11.56
C ALA A 100 12.21 -5.39 -11.92
N GLU A 101 11.59 -5.39 -13.11
CA GLU A 101 10.70 -4.29 -13.52
C GLU A 101 9.42 -4.25 -12.69
N LEU A 102 8.81 -5.40 -12.37
CA LEU A 102 7.63 -5.46 -11.51
C LEU A 102 7.91 -4.90 -10.11
N ARG A 103 9.07 -5.22 -9.53
CA ARG A 103 9.51 -4.65 -8.25
C ARG A 103 9.66 -3.14 -8.35
N ARG A 104 10.35 -2.64 -9.38
CA ARG A 104 10.53 -1.20 -9.62
C ARG A 104 9.19 -0.46 -9.72
N VAL A 105 8.24 -1.01 -10.48
CA VAL A 105 6.90 -0.44 -10.65
C VAL A 105 6.10 -0.48 -9.35
N ARG A 106 6.22 -1.55 -8.55
CA ARG A 106 5.57 -1.65 -7.24
C ARG A 106 6.09 -0.58 -6.29
N GLU A 107 7.40 -0.43 -6.17
CA GLU A 107 8.06 0.59 -5.35
C GLU A 107 7.68 2.02 -5.77
N GLU A 108 7.64 2.31 -7.08
CA GLU A 108 7.24 3.61 -7.60
C GLU A 108 5.77 3.94 -7.25
N ASN A 109 4.87 2.96 -7.35
CA ASN A 109 3.47 3.13 -6.99
C ASN A 109 3.27 3.31 -5.48
N GLU A 110 4.00 2.57 -4.65
CA GLU A 110 3.98 2.72 -3.19
C GLU A 110 4.46 4.12 -2.77
N LEU A 111 5.56 4.60 -3.38
CA LEU A 111 6.08 5.94 -3.12
C LEU A 111 5.09 7.03 -3.55
N ARG A 112 4.45 6.88 -4.72
CA ARG A 112 3.42 7.81 -5.19
C ARG A 112 2.23 7.86 -4.23
N LYS A 113 1.76 6.71 -3.76
CA LYS A 113 0.66 6.62 -2.80
C LYS A 113 0.99 7.33 -1.49
N LEU A 114 2.19 7.14 -0.95
CA LEU A 114 2.66 7.84 0.25
C LEU A 114 2.69 9.36 0.07
N MET A 115 3.14 9.85 -1.10
CA MET A 115 3.14 11.28 -1.40
C MET A 115 1.72 11.86 -1.52
N GLU A 116 0.78 11.11 -2.10
CA GLU A 116 -0.62 11.52 -2.20
C GLU A 116 -1.30 11.56 -0.82
N GLU A 117 -1.04 10.58 0.04
CA GLU A 117 -1.53 10.54 1.42
C GLU A 117 -0.95 11.69 2.27
N ASP A 118 0.34 12.01 2.15
CA ASP A 118 0.96 13.14 2.85
C ASP A 118 0.38 14.49 2.36
N LYS A 119 0.19 14.65 1.05
CA LYS A 119 -0.42 15.86 0.47
C LYS A 119 -1.87 16.03 0.92
N GLY A 120 -2.65 14.94 0.95
CA GLY A 120 -4.01 14.94 1.47
C GLY A 120 -4.06 15.34 2.95
N SER A 121 -3.21 14.72 3.77
CA SER A 121 -3.08 15.01 5.20
C SER A 121 -2.69 16.47 5.46
N ARG A 122 -1.80 17.04 4.64
CA ARG A 122 -1.39 18.45 4.77
C ARG A 122 -2.53 19.41 4.40
N LEU A 123 -3.27 19.11 3.33
CA LEU A 123 -4.41 19.91 2.91
C LEU A 123 -5.55 19.88 3.93
N GLU A 124 -5.76 18.75 4.59
CA GLU A 124 -6.75 18.60 5.66
C GLU A 124 -6.35 19.42 6.89
N ARG A 125 -5.09 19.36 7.33
CA ARG A 125 -4.59 20.24 8.41
C ARG A 125 -4.69 21.72 8.07
N GLU A 126 -4.42 22.10 6.82
CA GLU A 126 -4.57 23.50 6.37
C GLU A 126 -6.04 23.95 6.42
N ARG A 127 -6.99 23.09 6.00
CA ARG A 127 -8.43 23.38 6.11
C ARG A 127 -8.93 23.43 7.55
N GLU A 128 -8.43 22.56 8.42
CA GLU A 128 -8.73 22.60 9.85
C GLU A 128 -8.18 23.88 10.49
N ALA A 129 -6.97 24.30 10.11
CA ALA A 129 -6.37 25.55 10.57
C ALA A 129 -7.11 26.79 10.03
N GLU A 130 -7.60 26.76 8.79
CA GLU A 130 -8.39 27.85 8.20
C GLU A 130 -9.80 27.96 8.82
N ASN A 131 -10.43 26.82 9.15
CA ASN A 131 -11.72 26.80 9.84
C ASN A 131 -11.60 26.99 11.37
N ALA A 132 -10.39 26.97 11.94
CA ALA A 132 -10.16 27.29 13.33
C ALA A 132 -10.29 28.80 13.55
N GLN A 133 -11.43 29.24 14.09
CA GLN A 133 -11.59 30.65 14.47
C GLN A 133 -10.54 31.03 15.54
N PRO A 134 -9.81 32.15 15.37
CA PRO A 134 -8.82 32.58 16.35
C PRO A 134 -9.52 32.89 17.68
N LEU A 135 -9.11 32.18 18.73
CA LEU A 135 -9.55 32.46 20.10
C LEU A 135 -8.79 33.70 20.60
N VAL A 136 -9.48 34.85 20.69
CA VAL A 136 -8.85 36.13 21.03
C VAL A 136 -8.64 36.30 22.53
N SER A 137 -9.55 35.78 23.37
CA SER A 137 -9.37 35.72 24.82
C SER A 137 -10.43 34.82 25.49
N GLU A 138 -10.07 34.22 26.63
CA GLU A 138 -11.03 33.63 27.57
C GLU A 138 -11.31 34.64 28.67
N ILE A 139 -12.57 35.04 28.84
CA ILE A 139 -12.97 35.99 29.89
C ILE A 139 -13.73 35.19 30.96
N PRO A 140 -13.31 35.23 32.24
CA PRO A 140 -14.05 34.58 33.31
C PRO A 140 -15.43 35.23 33.44
N SER A 141 -16.49 34.43 33.33
CA SER A 141 -17.86 34.90 33.49
C SER A 141 -18.13 35.10 34.98
N GLY A 142 -18.31 36.35 35.39
CA GLY A 142 -18.61 36.71 36.76
C GLY A 142 -20.06 36.42 37.11
N ASP A 143 -20.42 35.16 37.28
CA ASP A 143 -21.54 34.75 38.14
C ASP A 143 -21.15 33.44 38.84
N LEU A 144 -20.77 33.58 40.12
CA LEU A 144 -20.46 32.47 41.00
C LEU A 144 -21.77 31.84 41.47
N VAL A 145 -22.21 30.81 40.77
CA VAL A 145 -23.14 29.82 41.34
C VAL A 145 -22.38 28.49 41.35
N ASP A 146 -22.10 28.00 42.55
CA ASP A 146 -21.46 26.72 42.85
C ASP A 146 -20.00 26.52 42.41
N ASN A 147 -19.10 27.42 42.84
CA ASN A 147 -17.66 27.17 43.01
C ASN A 147 -16.87 26.55 41.82
N GLU A 148 -17.43 26.55 40.62
CA GLU A 148 -16.78 26.22 39.35
C GLU A 148 -16.77 27.50 38.49
N LEU A 149 -15.57 27.99 38.18
CA LEU A 149 -15.38 29.14 37.30
C LEU A 149 -15.86 28.76 35.88
N ALA A 150 -16.98 29.34 35.44
CA ALA A 150 -17.45 29.22 34.07
C ALA A 150 -16.67 30.20 33.16
N TYR A 151 -16.03 29.68 32.12
CA TYR A 151 -15.31 30.49 31.12
C TYR A 151 -16.17 30.63 29.86
N VAL A 152 -16.31 31.85 29.35
CA VAL A 152 -16.94 32.12 28.05
C VAL A 152 -15.83 32.29 27.01
N ARG A 153 -15.90 31.47 25.95
CA ARG A 153 -15.02 31.61 24.78
C ARG A 153 -15.57 32.69 23.86
N VAL A 154 -14.76 33.73 23.62
CA VAL A 154 -15.10 34.83 22.69
C VAL A 154 -14.33 34.61 21.40
N TYR A 155 -15.07 34.51 20.29
CA TYR A 155 -14.51 34.37 18.95
C TYR A 155 -14.52 35.71 18.21
N GLU A 156 -13.49 35.98 17.41
CA GLU A 156 -13.44 37.16 16.54
C GLU A 156 -14.41 36.98 15.37
N SER A 157 -15.37 37.90 15.22
CA SER A 157 -16.25 37.92 14.05
C SER A 157 -15.55 38.68 12.92
N GLN A 158 -15.12 38.01 11.85
CA GLN A 158 -14.77 38.69 10.62
C GLN A 158 -16.05 39.17 9.93
N GLU A 159 -16.24 40.49 9.85
CA GLU A 159 -17.28 41.09 9.01
C GLU A 159 -16.97 40.77 7.54
N VAL A 160 -17.76 39.88 6.95
CA VAL A 160 -17.79 39.71 5.50
C VAL A 160 -18.52 40.93 4.94
N GLN A 161 -17.76 41.88 4.40
CA GLN A 161 -18.30 43.04 3.71
C GLN A 161 -19.00 42.54 2.42
N ALA A 162 -20.30 42.29 2.50
CA ALA A 162 -21.12 41.98 1.35
C ALA A 162 -21.13 43.18 0.41
N GLU A 163 -20.41 43.09 -0.71
CA GLU A 163 -20.50 44.05 -1.79
C GLU A 163 -21.93 44.04 -2.35
N ALA A 164 -22.71 45.04 -1.94
CA ALA A 164 -24.05 45.29 -2.41
C ALA A 164 -24.04 45.60 -3.92
N SER A 165 -24.39 44.61 -4.73
CA SER A 165 -24.71 44.80 -6.15
C SER A 165 -26.15 45.31 -6.27
N SER A 166 -26.25 46.62 -6.53
CA SER A 166 -27.23 47.32 -7.39
C SER A 166 -28.70 46.82 -7.41
N THR A 167 -29.56 47.68 -6.86
CA THR A 167 -31.04 47.75 -6.97
C THR A 167 -31.65 47.37 -8.34
N PRO A 168 -32.83 46.71 -8.35
CA PRO A 168 -33.84 46.89 -9.39
C PRO A 168 -34.89 47.93 -9.00
N GLN A 169 -35.45 48.55 -10.04
CA GLN A 169 -36.23 49.78 -10.06
C GLN A 169 -37.57 49.76 -9.31
N THR A 170 -37.91 50.93 -8.80
CA THR A 170 -39.23 51.36 -8.34
C THR A 170 -40.27 51.27 -9.48
N GLN A 171 -41.30 50.43 -9.32
CA GLN A 171 -42.60 50.63 -9.97
C GLN A 171 -43.64 50.92 -8.90
N THR A 172 -44.12 52.16 -8.91
CA THR A 172 -45.27 52.66 -8.16
C THR A 172 -46.56 51.93 -8.54
N GLN A 173 -47.28 51.42 -7.56
CA GLN A 173 -48.73 51.24 -7.65
C GLN A 173 -49.39 51.62 -6.31
N PRO A 174 -50.47 52.43 -6.30
CA PRO A 174 -50.95 53.08 -5.09
C PRO A 174 -51.92 52.21 -4.27
N THR A 175 -51.85 52.34 -2.95
CA THR A 175 -52.85 51.87 -1.98
C THR A 175 -54.14 52.70 -2.03
N PRO A 176 -55.28 52.08 -1.68
CA PRO A 176 -56.04 52.55 -0.51
C PRO A 176 -56.45 51.37 0.40
N SER A 177 -56.13 51.40 1.70
CA SER A 177 -56.90 51.96 2.84
C SER A 177 -58.04 51.05 3.34
N HIS A 178 -57.89 50.57 4.60
CA HIS A 178 -58.89 50.29 5.67
C HIS A 178 -60.17 49.49 5.31
N GLN A 179 -60.72 48.54 6.09
CA GLN A 179 -60.94 48.43 7.54
C GLN A 179 -61.68 47.10 7.84
N HIS A 180 -61.47 46.54 9.03
CA HIS A 180 -62.43 45.83 9.92
C HIS A 180 -63.49 44.83 9.40
N THR A 181 -63.41 43.62 9.97
CA THR A 181 -64.48 42.61 10.27
C THR A 181 -65.16 41.87 9.13
#